data_AF-A0A3N5EC73-F1
#
_entry.id   AF-A0A3N5EC73-F1
#
_cell.length_a   1.000
_cell.length_b   1.000
_cell.length_c   1.000
_cell.angle_alpha   90.00
_cell.angle_beta   90.00
_cell.angle_gamma   90.00
#
_symmetry.space_group_name_H-M   'P 1'
#
loop_
_entity.id
_entity.type
_entity.pdbx_description
1 polymer ?
#
loop_
_entity_poly.entity_id
_entity_poly.type
_entity_poly.pdbx_seq_one_letter_code
_entity_poly.pdbx_strand_id
1 'polypeptide(L)'
;MRRPRWVPPKDRKKAVVGICGHCGKVGYPGRKPARKMLRVLHPDQVGVDMHIYECRAGGAPLWHIGNTPEWRREQMRHQPALVPATPPLNRKC
;
A
#
# COMPACT_ATOMS: atom_id res chain seq x y z
N MET A 1 -12.39 11.05 -13.76
CA MET A 1 -12.28 11.10 -12.28
C MET A 1 -13.00 9.89 -11.68
N ARG A 2 -12.30 8.94 -11.04
CA ARG A 2 -12.96 7.82 -10.35
C ARG A 2 -13.46 8.31 -8.99
N ARG A 3 -14.77 8.24 -8.76
CA ARG A 3 -15.38 8.62 -7.46
C ARG A 3 -14.80 7.75 -6.33
N PRO A 4 -14.51 8.31 -5.14
CA PRO A 4 -14.11 7.52 -4.00
C PRO A 4 -15.24 6.54 -3.65
N ARG A 5 -14.93 5.24 -3.66
CA ARG A 5 -15.90 4.18 -3.36
C ARG A 5 -16.30 4.31 -1.90
N TRP A 6 -17.53 4.73 -1.62
CA TRP A 6 -18.07 4.74 -0.26
C TRP A 6 -18.12 3.29 0.25
N VAL A 7 -17.38 3.02 1.32
CA VAL A 7 -17.32 1.71 1.96
C VAL A 7 -18.19 1.75 3.23
N PRO A 8 -19.17 0.83 3.37
CA PRO A 8 -20.02 0.77 4.53
C PRO A 8 -19.20 0.66 5.83
N PRO A 9 -19.61 1.33 6.92
CA PRO A 9 -18.93 1.26 8.23
C PRO A 9 -18.74 -0.17 8.76
N LYS A 10 -19.63 -1.08 8.37
CA LYS A 10 -19.61 -2.51 8.77
C LYS A 10 -18.39 -3.26 8.23
N ASP A 11 -17.89 -2.88 7.05
CA ASP A 11 -16.68 -3.45 6.45
C ASP A 11 -15.39 -2.88 7.04
N ARG A 12 -15.42 -1.65 7.60
CA ARG A 12 -14.26 -1.03 8.27
C ARG A 12 -13.91 -1.77 9.57
N LYS A 13 -14.91 -2.21 10.33
CA LYS A 13 -14.71 -2.90 11.62
C LYS A 13 -14.10 -4.30 11.50
N LYS A 14 -14.28 -4.99 10.36
CA LYS A 14 -13.64 -6.31 10.11
C LYS A 14 -12.21 -6.21 9.58
N ALA A 15 -11.79 -5.04 9.12
CA ALA A 15 -10.48 -4.85 8.50
C ALA A 15 -9.39 -4.48 9.52
N VAL A 16 -9.77 -3.99 10.70
CA VAL A 16 -8.85 -3.44 11.72
C VAL A 16 -8.88 -4.34 12.94
N VAL A 17 -7.70 -4.72 13.46
CA VAL A 17 -7.58 -5.54 14.68
C VAL A 17 -7.56 -4.68 15.94
N GLY A 18 -7.18 -3.40 15.81
CA GLY A 18 -7.09 -2.45 16.91
C GLY A 18 -5.94 -1.46 16.72
N ILE A 19 -5.52 -0.83 17.82
CA ILE A 19 -4.31 0.00 17.86
C ILE A 19 -3.11 -0.86 18.28
N CYS A 20 -2.02 -0.76 17.54
CA CYS A 20 -0.72 -1.36 17.84
C CYS A 20 -0.17 -0.80 19.16
N GLY A 21 -0.06 -1.61 20.20
CA GLY A 21 0.50 -1.17 21.49
C GLY A 21 1.96 -0.70 21.42
N HIS A 22 2.73 -1.17 20.44
CA HIS A 22 4.10 -0.73 20.22
C HIS A 22 4.20 0.63 19.50
N CYS A 23 3.33 0.85 18.51
CA CYS A 23 3.52 1.91 17.52
C CYS A 23 2.38 2.93 17.46
N GLY A 24 1.34 2.78 18.29
CA GLY A 24 0.18 3.66 18.37
C GLY A 24 -0.67 3.73 17.10
N LYS A 25 -0.34 2.94 16.07
CA LYS A 25 -0.97 2.97 14.75
C LYS A 25 -2.07 1.94 14.64
N VAL A 26 -3.04 2.21 13.77
CA VAL A 26 -4.06 1.24 13.38
C VAL A 26 -3.39 -0.02 12.83
N GLY A 27 -3.69 -1.16 13.44
CA GLY A 27 -3.22 -2.48 13.06
C GLY A 27 -4.25 -3.19 12.18
N TYR A 28 -3.76 -3.80 11.10
CA TYR A 28 -4.52 -4.64 10.19
C TYR A 28 -4.05 -6.09 10.34
N PRO A 29 -4.95 -7.09 10.23
CA PRO A 29 -4.63 -8.50 10.50
C PRO A 29 -3.81 -9.14 9.37
N GLY A 30 -3.55 -8.40 8.29
CA GLY A 30 -2.79 -8.90 7.17
C GLY A 30 -2.55 -7.85 6.09
N ARG A 31 -1.67 -8.19 5.14
CA ARG A 31 -1.30 -7.33 4.01
C ARG A 31 -2.48 -6.96 3.12
N LYS A 32 -3.35 -7.93 2.81
CA LYS A 32 -4.52 -7.73 1.94
C LYS A 32 -5.52 -6.72 2.51
N PRO A 33 -6.00 -6.86 3.77
CA PRO A 33 -6.90 -5.86 4.36
C PRO A 33 -6.23 -4.49 4.51
N ALA A 34 -4.94 -4.42 4.88
CA ALA A 34 -4.20 -3.17 4.94
C ALA A 34 -4.15 -2.46 3.58
N ARG A 35 -3.85 -3.19 2.49
CA ARG A 35 -3.82 -2.65 1.13
C ARG A 35 -5.19 -2.17 0.66
N LYS A 36 -6.25 -2.94 0.97
CA LYS A 36 -7.62 -2.56 0.64
C LYS A 36 -7.98 -1.25 1.34
N MET A 37 -7.65 -1.13 2.62
CA MET A 37 -7.93 0.08 3.40
C MET A 37 -7.08 1.27 2.95
N LEU A 38 -5.81 1.07 2.57
CA LEU A 38 -4.99 2.12 1.98
C LEU A 38 -5.64 2.71 0.71
N ARG A 39 -6.14 1.86 -0.20
CA ARG A 39 -6.87 2.31 -1.40
C ARG A 39 -8.18 3.02 -1.12
N VAL A 40 -8.80 2.76 0.02
CA VAL A 40 -10.07 3.37 0.41
C VAL A 40 -9.85 4.70 1.11
N LEU A 41 -8.86 4.78 2.00
CA LEU A 41 -8.57 5.97 2.80
C LEU A 41 -7.74 7.00 2.04
N HIS A 42 -6.79 6.54 1.21
CA HIS A 42 -5.85 7.39 0.49
C HIS A 42 -5.73 6.92 -0.97
N PRO A 43 -6.82 6.99 -1.76
CA PRO A 43 -6.85 6.46 -3.12
C PRO A 43 -5.75 7.04 -4.02
N ASP A 44 -5.41 8.32 -3.85
CA ASP A 44 -4.43 9.03 -4.69
C ASP A 44 -2.99 8.91 -4.19
N GLN A 45 -2.77 8.38 -2.98
CA GLN A 45 -1.43 8.29 -2.37
C GLN A 45 -0.87 6.87 -2.35
N VAL A 46 -1.61 5.89 -2.89
CA VAL A 46 -1.20 4.48 -2.90
C VAL A 46 0.03 4.30 -3.78
N GLY A 47 1.17 3.96 -3.16
CA GLY A 47 2.41 3.71 -3.89
C GLY A 47 3.17 4.98 -4.29
N VAL A 48 2.69 6.16 -3.88
CA VAL A 48 3.40 7.44 -4.01
C VAL A 48 3.92 7.81 -2.62
N ASP A 49 3.05 8.34 -1.77
CA ASP A 49 3.42 8.80 -0.43
C ASP A 49 3.09 7.82 0.68
N MET A 50 2.17 6.87 0.41
CA MET A 50 1.70 5.91 1.40
C MET A 50 1.93 4.46 0.99
N HIS A 51 2.38 3.67 1.96
CA HIS A 51 2.62 2.25 1.80
C HIS A 51 2.15 1.45 3.01
N ILE A 52 2.11 0.13 2.83
CA ILE A 52 1.86 -0.80 3.92
C ILE A 52 3.16 -1.49 4.34
N TYR A 53 3.33 -1.64 5.64
CA TYR A 53 4.47 -2.33 6.24
C TYR A 53 4.02 -3.19 7.41
N GLU A 54 4.82 -4.19 7.74
CA GLU A 54 4.60 -5.08 8.87
C GLU A 54 5.35 -4.55 10.10
N CYS A 55 4.68 -4.42 11.24
CA CYS A 55 5.31 -4.23 12.54
C CYS A 55 5.38 -5.56 13.26
N ARG A 56 6.60 -5.92 13.67
CA ARG A 56 6.90 -7.17 14.39
C ARG A 56 7.17 -6.97 15.88
N ALA A 57 7.15 -5.73 16.36
CA ALA A 57 7.66 -5.38 17.68
C ALA A 57 6.67 -5.62 18.84
N GLY A 58 5.46 -6.10 18.58
CA GLY A 58 4.40 -6.27 19.58
C GLY A 58 3.92 -7.71 19.80
N GLY A 59 4.73 -8.72 19.48
CA GLY A 59 4.39 -10.15 19.67
C GLY A 59 3.46 -10.74 18.61
N ALA A 60 2.57 -9.95 17.99
CA ALA A 60 1.79 -10.34 16.81
C ALA A 60 2.17 -9.48 15.60
N PRO A 61 2.43 -10.07 14.41
CA PRO A 61 2.71 -9.31 13.20
C PRO A 61 1.47 -8.55 12.76
N LEU A 62 1.46 -7.24 13.00
CA LEU A 62 0.40 -6.34 12.54
C LEU A 62 0.85 -5.59 11.31
N TRP A 63 -0.07 -5.39 10.38
CA TRP A 63 0.18 -4.56 9.21
C TRP A 63 -0.27 -3.14 9.50
N HIS A 64 0.47 -2.15 9.01
CA HIS A 64 0.17 -0.72 9.17
C HIS A 64 0.14 -0.03 7.83
N ILE A 65 -0.58 1.09 7.80
CA ILE A 65 -0.53 2.07 6.72
C ILE A 65 0.25 3.26 7.26
N GLY A 66 1.23 3.74 6.50
CA GLY A 66 1.98 4.94 6.87
C GLY A 66 2.76 5.50 5.71
N ASN A 67 3.43 6.62 5.97
CA ASN A 67 4.25 7.26 4.95
C ASN A 67 5.37 6.33 4.49
N THR A 68 5.59 6.33 3.18
CA THR A 68 6.80 5.77 2.60
C THR A 68 7.99 6.51 3.20
N PRO A 69 8.91 5.81 3.90
CA PRO A 69 10.10 6.46 4.43
C PRO A 69 10.96 6.95 3.27
N GLU A 70 11.70 8.03 3.49
CA GLU A 70 12.42 8.75 2.43
C GLU A 70 13.36 7.84 1.63
N TRP A 71 14.15 7.00 2.31
CA TRP A 71 15.03 6.01 1.67
C TRP A 71 14.30 5.07 0.69
N ARG A 72 13.02 4.76 0.94
CA ARG A 72 12.20 3.94 0.06
C ARG A 72 11.61 4.74 -1.09
N ARG A 73 11.30 6.03 -0.89
CA ARG A 73 10.90 6.92 -2.00
C ARG A 73 12.04 7.08 -2.99
N GLU A 74 13.27 7.21 -2.48
CA GLU A 74 14.47 7.29 -3.31
C GLU A 74 14.65 6.03 -4.17
N GLN A 75 14.51 4.82 -3.59
CA GLN A 75 14.56 3.57 -4.36
C GLN A 75 13.47 3.48 -5.44
N MET A 76 12.26 3.98 -5.17
CA MET A 76 11.17 3.99 -6.15
C MET A 76 11.41 4.99 -7.28
N ARG A 77 12.02 6.15 -6.99
CA ARG A 77 12.42 7.16 -8.00
C ARG A 77 13.50 6.62 -8.94
N HIS A 78 14.41 5.80 -8.43
CA HIS A 78 15.48 5.18 -9.21
C HIS A 78 15.08 3.85 -9.86
N GLN A 79 13.84 3.39 -9.68
CA GLN A 79 13.36 2.24 -10.44
C GLN A 79 13.06 2.75 -11.86
N PRO A 80 13.87 2.38 -12.88
CA PRO A 80 13.57 2.80 -14.24
C PRO A 80 12.19 2.26 -14.56
N ALA A 81 11.31 3.12 -15.09
CA ALA A 81 10.10 2.67 -15.74
C ALA A 81 10.52 1.53 -16.67
N LEU A 82 10.02 0.32 -16.40
CA LEU A 82 10.10 -0.78 -17.35
C LEU A 82 9.43 -0.26 -18.61
N VAL A 83 10.24 0.27 -19.53
CA VAL A 83 9.84 0.60 -20.88
C VAL A 83 9.16 -0.65 -21.41
N PRO A 84 7.92 -0.57 -21.91
CA PRO A 84 7.33 -1.72 -22.58
C PRO A 84 8.30 -2.07 -23.70
N ALA A 85 8.88 -3.28 -23.63
CA ALA A 85 9.78 -3.76 -24.65
C ALA A 85 9.01 -3.71 -25.98
N THR A 86 9.35 -2.74 -26.83
CA THR A 86 8.86 -2.70 -28.20
C THR A 86 9.34 -4.01 -28.84
N PRO A 87 8.44 -4.88 -29.32
CA PRO A 87 8.88 -6.08 -30.01
C PRO A 87 9.70 -5.67 -31.24
N PRO A 88 10.82 -6.35 -31.55
CA PRO A 88 11.59 -6.02 -32.74
C PRO A 88 10.72 -6.23 -33.98
N LEU A 89 10.58 -5.17 -34.78
CA LEU A 89 9.99 -5.22 -36.11
C LEU A 89 10.87 -6.16 -36.96
N ASN A 90 10.41 -7.39 -37.16
CA ASN A 90 11.10 -8.37 -38.00
C ASN A 90 10.96 -7.91 -39.46
N ARG A 91 11.97 -7.20 -39.96
CA ARG A 91 12.21 -7.01 -41.40
C ARG A 91 12.61 -8.37 -41.98
N LYS A 92 11.73 -8.98 -42.75
CA LYS A 92 12.11 -9.96 -43.77
C LYS A 92 11.79 -9.34 -45.12
N CYS A 93 12.87 -8.99 -45.83
CA CYS A 93 12.90 -8.83 -47.27
C CYS A 93 12.71 -10.19 -47.95
#